data_AF-A0A2N1PBM6-F1
#
_entry.id   AF-A0A2N1PBM6-F1
#
_cell.length_a   1.000
_cell.length_b   1.000
_cell.length_c   1.000
_cell.angle_alpha   90.00
_cell.angle_beta   90.00
_cell.angle_gamma   90.00
#
_symmetry.space_group_name_H-M   'P 1'
#
loop_
_entity.id
_entity.type
_entity.pdbx_description
1 polymer ?
#
loop_
_entity_poly.entity_id
_entity_poly.type
_entity_poly.pdbx_seq_one_letter_code
_entity_poly.pdbx_strand_id
1 'polypeptide(L)' 'MAEIRMTGELRTDYDCETKGLPADRWGEAVFNIGDEEIVMEISVEDKVIVAISAGDDAVWKGTLDGLKMLLRGEIKAR' A
#
# COMPACT_ATOMS: atom_id res chain seq x y z
N MET A 1 23.69 6.91 16.46
CA MET A 1 22.78 6.48 15.38
C MET A 1 21.65 5.72 16.07
N ALA A 2 20.44 6.28 16.07
CA ALA A 2 19.28 5.50 16.51
C ALA A 2 19.16 4.30 15.56
N GLU A 3 18.97 3.12 16.12
CA GLU A 3 18.82 1.88 15.37
C GLU A 3 17.59 2.01 14.46
N ILE A 4 17.73 1.85 13.14
CA ILE A 4 16.59 1.88 12.22
C ILE A 4 15.73 0.67 12.54
N ARG A 5 14.59 0.91 13.19
CA ARG A 5 13.61 -0.12 13.56
C ARG A 5 12.34 0.12 12.77
N MET A 6 11.74 -0.97 12.28
CA MET A 6 10.52 -0.96 11.49
C MET A 6 9.57 -2.03 12.04
N THR A 7 8.28 -1.73 12.10
CA THR A 7 7.22 -2.74 12.26
C THR A 7 6.38 -2.80 10.99
N GLY A 8 5.80 -3.97 10.72
CA GLY A 8 4.95 -4.20 9.55
C GLY A 8 3.67 -4.91 9.95
N GLU A 9 2.57 -4.50 9.35
CA GLU A 9 1.24 -5.10 9.50
C GLU A 9 0.67 -5.38 8.11
N LEU A 10 -0.04 -6.50 7.98
CA LEU A 10 -0.83 -6.82 6.81
C LEU A 10 -2.28 -7.03 7.26
N ARG A 11 -3.20 -6.31 6.65
CA ARG A 11 -4.64 -6.38 6.89
C ARG A 11 -5.32 -6.85 5.62
N THR A 12 -6.38 -7.63 5.77
CA THR A 12 -7.21 -8.11 4.67
C THR A 12 -8.67 -8.01 5.07
N ASP A 13 -9.58 -8.21 4.11
CA ASP A 13 -11.01 -8.32 4.39
C ASP A 13 -11.38 -9.61 5.15
N TYR A 14 -10.40 -10.48 5.38
CA TYR A 14 -10.48 -11.60 6.32
C TYR A 14 -9.76 -11.32 7.64
N ASP A 15 -10.37 -11.72 8.76
CA ASP A 15 -9.70 -11.90 10.05
C ASP A 15 -8.88 -13.20 9.99
N CYS A 16 -7.60 -13.13 9.61
CA CYS A 16 -6.77 -14.33 9.54
C CYS A 16 -5.34 -14.15 10.06
N GLU A 17 -4.91 -15.13 10.86
CA GLU A 17 -3.55 -15.28 11.34
C GLU A 17 -2.74 -16.10 10.31
N THR A 18 -1.66 -15.52 9.79
CA THR A 18 -0.55 -16.20 9.07
C THR A 18 -0.63 -16.36 7.53
N LYS A 19 0.42 -16.99 6.96
CA LYS A 19 0.93 -16.85 5.58
C LYS A 19 -0.07 -17.22 4.49
N GLY A 20 -0.07 -16.41 3.42
CA GLY A 20 -1.02 -16.54 2.31
C GLY A 20 -2.38 -15.96 2.68
N LEU A 21 -2.37 -14.82 3.40
CA LEU A 21 -3.55 -14.12 3.90
C LEU A 21 -4.63 -14.08 2.80
N PRO A 22 -5.74 -14.84 2.96
CA PRO A 22 -6.85 -14.74 2.05
C PRO A 22 -7.30 -13.28 2.00
N ALA A 23 -7.45 -12.76 0.79
CA ALA A 23 -8.01 -11.46 0.52
C ALA A 23 -8.99 -11.64 -0.63
N ASP A 24 -10.25 -11.27 -0.41
CA ASP A 24 -11.30 -11.45 -1.42
C ASP A 24 -11.24 -10.26 -2.38
N ARG A 25 -11.31 -9.05 -1.82
CA ARG A 25 -11.35 -7.79 -2.56
C ARG A 25 -10.48 -6.69 -1.97
N TRP A 26 -9.92 -6.86 -0.79
CA TRP A 26 -9.12 -5.81 -0.16
C TRP A 26 -7.95 -6.37 0.64
N GLY A 27 -6.80 -5.71 0.51
CA GLY A 27 -5.62 -5.97 1.32
C GLY A 27 -4.79 -4.71 1.49
N GLU A 28 -4.23 -4.52 2.68
CA GLU A 28 -3.43 -3.36 3.06
C GLU A 28 -2.15 -3.82 3.76
N ALA A 29 -1.02 -3.22 3.38
CA ALA A 29 0.25 -3.37 4.07
C ALA A 29 0.64 -2.02 4.70
N VAL A 30 0.92 -2.02 6.00
CA VAL A 30 1.34 -0.84 6.77
C VAL A 30 2.74 -1.08 7.30
N PHE A 31 3.65 -0.13 7.09
CA PHE A 31 5.01 -0.15 7.63
C PHE A 31 5.24 1.10 8.46
N ASN A 32 5.57 0.94 9.74
CA ASN A 32 5.91 2.05 10.63
C ASN A 32 7.44 2.13 10.80
N ILE A 33 8.03 3.28 10.53
CA ILE A 33 9.48 3.53 10.57
C ILE A 33 9.75 4.82 11.35
N GLY A 34 10.05 4.70 12.65
CA GLY A 34 10.17 5.88 13.51
C GLY A 34 8.83 6.60 13.62
N ASP A 35 8.78 7.86 13.16
CA ASP A 35 7.56 8.69 13.13
C ASP A 35 6.88 8.69 11.74
N GLU A 36 7.40 7.92 10.78
CA GLU A 36 6.85 7.79 9.42
C GLU A 36 6.01 6.53 9.27
N GLU A 37 4.93 6.61 8.50
CA GLU A 37 4.07 5.47 8.13
C GLU A 37 4.02 5.34 6.60
N ILE A 38 4.27 4.14 6.08
CA ILE A 38 4.09 3.82 4.67
C ILE A 38 2.95 2.81 4.54
N VAL A 39 1.91 3.15 3.77
CA VAL A 39 0.76 2.29 3.53
C VAL A 39 0.66 1.94 2.05
N MET A 40 0.36 0.68 1.74
CA MET A 40 -0.04 0.22 0.42
C MET A 40 -1.37 -0.52 0.53
N GLU A 41 -2.42 0.04 -0.06
CA GLU A 41 -3.74 -0.56 -0.16
C GLU A 41 -3.98 -1.06 -1.58
N ILE A 42 -4.50 -2.28 -1.70
CA ILE A 42 -4.97 -2.86 -2.96
C ILE A 42 -6.44 -3.24 -2.77
N SER A 43 -7.29 -2.73 -3.67
CA SER A 43 -8.70 -3.09 -3.72
C SER A 43 -9.08 -3.60 -5.11
N VAL A 44 -9.87 -4.68 -5.16
CA VAL A 44 -10.36 -5.31 -6.38
C VAL A 44 -11.88 -5.12 -6.43
N GLU A 45 -12.31 -4.12 -7.21
CA GLU A 45 -13.72 -3.85 -7.49
C GLU A 45 -14.06 -4.23 -8.94
N ASP A 46 -14.57 -3.29 -9.75
CA ASP A 46 -14.66 -3.41 -11.20
C ASP A 46 -13.28 -3.33 -11.88
N LYS A 47 -12.32 -2.68 -11.21
CA LYS A 47 -10.90 -2.55 -11.57
C LYS A 47 -10.03 -2.75 -10.33
N VAL A 48 -8.75 -3.07 -10.56
CA VAL A 48 -7.76 -3.10 -9.49
C VAL A 48 -7.33 -1.66 -9.18
N ILE A 49 -7.61 -1.23 -7.97
CA ILE A 49 -7.22 0.07 -7.40
C ILE A 49 -6.03 -0.14 -6.48
N VAL A 50 -5.05 0.75 -6.58
CA VAL A 50 -3.88 0.79 -5.71
C VAL A 50 -3.80 2.18 -5.08
N ALA A 51 -3.62 2.24 -3.77
CA ALA A 51 -3.27 3.45 -3.04
C ALA A 51 -1.94 3.24 -2.32
N ILE A 52 -1.08 4.26 -2.35
CA ILE A 52 0.22 4.28 -1.69
C ILE A 52 0.31 5.59 -0.92
N SER A 53 0.62 5.55 0.37
CA SER A 53 0.97 6.72 1.17
C SER A 53 2.33 6.54 1.83
N ALA A 54 3.07 7.63 1.98
CA ALA A 54 4.21 7.76 2.85
C ALA A 54 4.02 9.05 3.66
N GLY A 55 3.52 8.92 4.88
CA GLY A 55 2.97 10.03 5.64
C GLY A 55 1.70 10.63 5.03
N ASP A 56 1.33 11.82 5.49
CA ASP A 56 0.10 12.51 5.09
C ASP A 56 0.24 13.30 3.78
N ASP A 57 1.47 13.64 3.38
CA ASP A 57 1.77 14.59 2.30
C ASP A 57 2.26 13.93 1.00
N ALA A 58 2.67 12.67 1.04
CA ALA A 58 3.04 11.90 -0.15
C ALA A 58 2.06 10.74 -0.39
N VAL A 59 0.96 11.03 -1.10
CA VAL A 59 -0.12 10.08 -1.38
C VAL A 59 -0.39 9.95 -2.87
N TRP A 60 -0.55 8.71 -3.34
CA TRP A 60 -1.00 8.40 -4.69
C TRP A 60 -2.11 7.35 -4.65
N LYS A 61 -3.17 7.53 -5.46
CA LYS A 61 -4.24 6.55 -5.65
C LYS A 61 -4.66 6.49 -7.11
N GLY A 62 -4.79 5.29 -7.65
CA GLY A 62 -5.18 5.08 -9.05
C GLY A 62 -5.42 3.62 -9.39
N THR A 63 -5.60 3.32 -10.67
CA THR A 63 -5.72 1.94 -11.14
C THR A 63 -4.35 1.26 -11.21
N LEU A 64 -4.31 -0.08 -11.23
CA LEU A 64 -3.06 -0.82 -11.45
C LEU A 64 -2.36 -0.40 -12.75
N ASP A 65 -3.11 -0.13 -13.81
CA ASP A 65 -2.52 0.36 -15.07
C ASP A 65 -1.98 1.79 -14.92
N GLY A 66 -2.68 2.65 -14.17
CA GLY A 66 -2.18 3.96 -13.79
C GLY A 66 -0.86 3.88 -13.01
N LEU A 67 -0.74 2.92 -12.08
CA LEU A 67 0.50 2.69 -11.34
C LEU A 67 1.64 2.25 -12.28
N LYS A 68 1.37 1.34 -13.24
CA LYS A 68 2.36 0.93 -14.24
C LYS A 68 2.84 2.12 -15.08
N MET A 69 1.92 2.96 -15.53
CA MET A 69 2.25 4.18 -16.28
C MET A 69 3.10 5.13 -15.44
N LEU A 70 2.74 5.31 -14.16
CA LEU A 70 3.51 6.14 -13.23
C LEU A 70 4.94 5.63 -13.06
N LEU A 71 5.11 4.33 -12.79
CA LEU A 71 6.42 3.70 -12.60
C LEU A 71 7.28 3.71 -13.88
N ARG A 72 6.66 3.77 -15.05
CA ARG A 72 7.34 3.95 -16.35
C ARG A 72 7.66 5.41 -16.68
N GLY A 73 7.19 6.37 -15.87
CA GLY A 73 7.34 7.80 -16.12
C GLY A 73 6.44 8.35 -17.24
N GLU A 74 5.41 7.59 -17.64
CA GLU A 74 4.45 8.01 -18.68
C GLU A 74 3.46 9.05 -18.14
N ILE A 75 3.26 9.09 -16.82
CA ILE A 75 2.47 10.11 -16.11
C ILE A 75 3.26 10.63 -14.91
N LYS A 76 2.92 11.83 -14.43
CA LYS A 76 3.51 12.41 -13.21
C LYS A 76 2.71 11.98 -11.98
N ALA A 77 3.41 11.68 -10.89
CA ALA A 77 2.80 11.69 -9.56
C ALA A 77 2.29 13.11 -9.27
N ARG A 78 1.14 13.21 -8.58
CA ARG A 78 0.59 14.49 -8.16
C ARG A 78 1.26 14.93 -6.86
#